data_AF-A0A943GF81-F1
#
_entry.id   AF-A0A943GF81-F1
#
_cell.length_a   1.000
_cell.length_b   1.000
_cell.length_c   1.000
_cell.angle_alpha   90.00
_cell.angle_beta   90.00
_cell.angle_gamma   90.00
#
_symmetry.space_group_name_H-M   'P 1'
#
loop_
_entity.id
_entity.type
_entity.pdbx_description
1 polymer ?
#
loop_
_entity_poly.entity_id
_entity_poly.type
_entity_poly.pdbx_seq_one_letter_code
_entity_poly.pdbx_strand_id
1 'polypeptide(L)'
;MVTYDLKGKEKNSKKYYETAREISKKIVRNIMITGEDFLSDYMKYIEDNKIESLRSSEEYSIEILLIGVLMLEYMDNGRAFMNKSVHLYVSLNELRNSSEKFKTFIDKLRGRFINRTLTKKKKGINNYTLYDFYLVIRWMEAVGDFQEELKRIKGWYLFLESEDNEFVEEFLIYSEEIAKWVCSVCENKFSDYLSNVDNYLNSYKEAHEGKEDIIFCGRSKNQYYLNIIGAEIMNDVYKDRFISCKEKRVYLPACMRKNKETCKSIKTNEGFKCMKCNKGCSVRTITLIGERKGFDTMIIPHQTSLFDIRGKKEIGVVGIACILNLLSGGWKAIRMGFTPQCVVLEYCGCAHHWCEKDVPTEINYSVFRDKFIKDSK
;
A
#
# COMPACT_ATOMS: atom_id res chain seq x y z
N MET A 1 16.39 14.99 0.45
CA MET A 1 15.50 14.93 1.64
C MET A 1 14.74 13.61 1.59
N VAL A 2 14.53 12.94 2.72
CA VAL A 2 13.65 11.74 2.80
C VAL A 2 12.26 12.18 3.29
N THR A 3 11.18 11.60 2.79
CA THR A 3 9.80 12.05 3.11
C THR A 3 9.39 11.72 4.54
N TYR A 4 9.89 10.62 5.11
CA TYR A 4 9.65 10.22 6.49
C TYR A 4 10.88 9.59 7.14
N ASP A 5 10.93 9.61 8.46
CA ASP A 5 11.89 8.89 9.31
C ASP A 5 11.17 8.35 10.55
N LEU A 6 11.10 7.01 10.68
CA LEU A 6 10.40 6.33 11.76
C LEU A 6 11.08 6.46 13.13
N LYS A 7 12.34 6.90 13.17
CA LYS A 7 13.01 7.22 14.43
C LYS A 7 12.46 8.53 14.99
N GLY A 8 12.05 9.47 14.14
CA GLY A 8 11.59 10.79 14.56
C GLY A 8 12.63 11.45 15.48
N LYS A 9 12.25 11.75 16.73
CA LYS A 9 13.14 12.30 17.77
C LYS A 9 13.83 11.24 18.63
N GLU A 10 13.51 9.96 18.44
CA GLU A 10 13.97 8.85 19.26
C GLU A 10 15.23 8.18 18.67
N LYS A 11 15.90 7.34 19.46
CA LYS A 11 17.08 6.57 18.99
C LYS A 11 16.72 5.42 18.03
N ASN A 12 15.48 4.93 18.09
CA ASN A 12 14.96 3.86 17.25
C ASN A 12 13.44 4.00 17.06
N SER A 13 12.88 3.26 16.11
CA SER A 13 11.46 3.33 15.76
C SER A 13 10.53 2.49 16.64
N LYS A 14 10.95 1.98 17.80
CA LYS A 14 10.09 1.13 18.65
C LYS A 14 8.78 1.84 19.02
N LYS A 15 8.87 3.11 19.42
CA LYS A 15 7.72 3.95 19.78
C LYS A 15 6.76 4.18 18.61
N TYR A 16 7.27 4.27 17.39
CA TYR A 16 6.43 4.32 16.19
C TYR A 16 5.56 3.06 16.08
N TYR A 17 6.15 1.87 16.20
CA TYR A 17 5.42 0.61 16.11
C TYR A 17 4.43 0.40 17.26
N GLU A 18 4.79 0.78 18.49
CA GLU A 18 3.88 0.76 19.64
C GLU A 18 2.67 1.67 19.40
N THR A 19 2.91 2.89 18.91
CA THR A 19 1.86 3.87 18.57
C THR A 19 0.99 3.36 17.42
N ALA A 20 1.57 2.83 16.35
CA ALA A 20 0.84 2.30 15.20
C ALA A 20 -0.11 1.16 15.60
N ARG A 21 0.33 0.26 16.49
CA ARG A 21 -0.51 -0.81 17.03
C ARG A 21 -1.63 -0.31 17.92
N GLU A 22 -1.37 0.65 18.80
CA GLU A 22 -2.40 1.22 19.67
C GLU A 22 -3.48 1.94 18.85
N ILE A 23 -3.06 2.80 17.93
CA ILE A 23 -3.96 3.63 17.13
C ILE A 23 -4.75 2.79 16.12
N SER A 24 -4.14 1.79 15.48
CA SER A 24 -4.86 0.89 14.56
C SER A 24 -5.98 0.13 15.27
N LYS A 25 -5.74 -0.38 16.49
CA LYS A 25 -6.78 -1.04 17.30
C LYS A 25 -7.92 -0.10 17.67
N LYS A 26 -7.61 1.14 18.03
CA LYS A 26 -8.63 2.16 18.30
C LYS A 26 -9.49 2.44 17.07
N ILE A 27 -8.85 2.59 15.91
CA ILE A 27 -9.53 2.90 14.64
C ILE A 27 -10.42 1.75 14.20
N VAL A 28 -9.90 0.52 14.12
CA VAL A 28 -10.68 -0.63 13.66
C VAL A 28 -11.86 -0.89 14.58
N ARG A 29 -11.68 -0.76 15.91
CA ARG A 29 -12.78 -0.88 16.87
C ARG A 29 -13.85 0.18 16.65
N ASN A 30 -13.46 1.42 16.35
CA ASN A 30 -14.43 2.48 16.08
C ASN A 30 -15.25 2.17 14.82
N ILE A 31 -14.58 1.79 13.73
CA ILE A 31 -15.26 1.46 12.46
C ILE A 31 -16.22 0.28 12.64
N MET A 32 -15.79 -0.78 13.33
CA MET A 32 -16.64 -1.95 13.58
C MET A 32 -17.88 -1.63 14.43
N ILE A 33 -17.83 -0.61 15.29
CA ILE A 33 -18.98 -0.20 16.11
C ILE A 33 -19.88 0.76 15.34
N THR A 34 -19.31 1.77 14.68
CA THR A 34 -20.09 2.84 14.04
C THR A 34 -20.55 2.51 12.63
N GLY A 35 -19.95 1.50 12.00
CA GLY A 35 -20.29 1.02 10.66
C GLY A 35 -20.68 -0.46 10.66
N GLU A 36 -21.20 -0.96 11.79
CA GLU A 36 -21.62 -2.36 11.96
C GLU A 36 -22.59 -2.79 10.86
N ASP A 37 -23.62 -1.97 10.61
CA ASP A 37 -24.65 -2.25 9.60
C ASP A 37 -24.02 -2.41 8.21
N PHE A 38 -23.25 -1.41 7.76
CA PHE A 38 -22.54 -1.45 6.46
C PHE A 38 -21.60 -2.67 6.32
N LEU A 39 -20.90 -3.03 7.39
CA LEU A 39 -20.02 -4.20 7.39
C LEU A 39 -20.84 -5.49 7.30
N SER A 40 -21.89 -5.61 8.08
CA SER A 40 -22.74 -6.81 8.13
C SER A 40 -23.47 -7.04 6.81
N ASP A 41 -24.01 -5.99 6.20
CA ASP A 41 -24.71 -6.06 4.92
C ASP A 41 -23.75 -6.41 3.78
N TYR A 42 -22.57 -5.78 3.75
CA TYR A 42 -21.56 -6.13 2.75
C TYR A 42 -21.05 -7.57 2.92
N MET A 43 -20.79 -8.01 4.15
CA MET A 43 -20.36 -9.38 4.44
C MET A 43 -21.41 -10.40 3.99
N LYS A 44 -22.69 -10.13 4.27
CA LYS A 44 -23.81 -10.94 3.79
C LYS A 44 -23.88 -10.96 2.26
N TYR A 45 -23.73 -9.80 1.61
CA TYR A 45 -23.67 -9.70 0.15
C TYR A 45 -22.55 -10.58 -0.43
N ILE A 46 -21.37 -10.59 0.19
CA ILE A 46 -20.24 -11.44 -0.24
C ILE A 46 -20.58 -12.93 -0.11
N GLU A 47 -21.21 -13.36 0.98
CA GLU A 47 -21.62 -14.75 1.20
C GLU A 47 -22.71 -15.19 0.20
N ASP A 48 -23.78 -14.42 0.08
CA ASP A 48 -24.94 -14.72 -0.75
C ASP A 48 -24.56 -14.82 -2.23
N ASN A 49 -23.69 -13.91 -2.69
CA ASN A 49 -23.26 -13.85 -4.10
C ASN A 49 -21.97 -14.63 -4.39
N LYS A 50 -21.33 -15.23 -3.38
CA LYS A 50 -20.08 -16.00 -3.49
C LYS A 50 -18.97 -15.25 -4.24
N ILE A 51 -18.87 -13.93 -4.01
CA ILE A 51 -17.92 -13.04 -4.70
C ILE A 51 -16.47 -13.42 -4.36
N GLU A 52 -16.21 -13.70 -3.09
CA GLU A 52 -14.92 -14.15 -2.58
C GLU A 52 -15.08 -14.99 -1.31
N SER A 53 -13.97 -15.52 -0.77
CA SER A 53 -14.00 -16.10 0.57
C SER A 53 -14.25 -14.99 1.59
N LEU A 54 -15.23 -15.17 2.47
CA LEU A 54 -15.55 -14.20 3.51
C LEU A 54 -14.31 -13.88 4.35
N ARG A 55 -14.04 -12.59 4.50
CA ARG A 55 -12.95 -12.05 5.31
C ARG A 55 -13.47 -11.49 6.62
N SER A 56 -12.54 -11.16 7.52
CA SER A 56 -12.88 -10.58 8.82
C SER A 56 -13.45 -9.15 8.68
N SER A 57 -14.27 -8.73 9.64
CA SER A 57 -14.78 -7.36 9.72
C SER A 57 -13.64 -6.33 9.82
N GLU A 58 -12.53 -6.70 10.44
CA GLU A 58 -11.31 -5.89 10.50
C GLU A 58 -10.73 -5.63 9.10
N GLU A 59 -10.72 -6.64 8.22
CA GLU A 59 -10.25 -6.47 6.84
C GLU A 59 -11.17 -5.58 6.02
N TYR A 60 -12.49 -5.76 6.14
CA TYR A 60 -13.47 -4.90 5.47
C TYR A 60 -13.47 -3.46 6.03
N SER A 61 -13.13 -3.28 7.31
CA SER A 61 -12.93 -1.95 7.90
C SER A 61 -11.79 -1.17 7.23
N ILE A 62 -10.72 -1.86 6.77
CA ILE A 62 -9.65 -1.22 5.99
C ILE A 62 -10.20 -0.70 4.66
N GLU A 63 -11.15 -1.41 4.05
CA GLU A 63 -11.72 -1.05 2.76
C GLU A 63 -12.68 0.14 2.86
N ILE A 64 -13.48 0.22 3.92
CA ILE A 64 -14.27 1.43 4.24
C ILE A 64 -13.34 2.65 4.36
N LEU A 65 -12.27 2.52 5.14
CA LEU A 65 -11.29 3.61 5.29
C LEU A 65 -10.61 3.96 3.96
N LEU A 66 -10.27 2.95 3.14
CA LEU A 66 -9.74 3.16 1.79
C LEU A 66 -10.71 3.97 0.93
N ILE A 67 -11.99 3.59 0.90
CA ILE A 67 -13.02 4.29 0.11
C ILE A 67 -13.11 5.75 0.54
N GLY A 68 -13.20 6.01 1.85
CA GLY A 68 -13.22 7.37 2.39
C GLY A 68 -12.01 8.21 1.98
N VAL A 69 -10.80 7.65 2.07
CA VAL A 69 -9.56 8.35 1.66
C VAL A 69 -9.55 8.61 0.15
N LEU A 70 -10.01 7.67 -0.67
CA LEU A 70 -10.05 7.83 -2.13
C LEU A 70 -11.07 8.89 -2.56
N MET A 71 -12.26 8.91 -1.95
CA MET A 71 -13.28 9.93 -2.20
C MET A 71 -12.75 11.32 -1.83
N LEU A 72 -12.20 11.46 -0.63
CA LEU A 72 -11.63 12.71 -0.13
C LEU A 72 -10.49 13.26 -1.02
N GLU A 73 -9.63 12.39 -1.54
CA GLU A 73 -8.46 12.83 -2.32
C GLU A 73 -8.73 13.02 -3.82
N TYR A 74 -9.60 12.18 -4.41
CA TYR A 74 -9.65 11.97 -5.85
C TYR A 74 -11.03 12.14 -6.49
N MET A 75 -12.08 12.45 -5.74
CA MET A 75 -13.40 12.74 -6.33
C MET A 75 -13.33 13.87 -7.38
N ASP A 76 -12.63 14.96 -7.08
CA ASP A 76 -12.44 16.07 -8.02
C ASP A 76 -11.61 15.67 -9.25
N ASN A 77 -10.70 14.71 -9.11
CA ASN A 77 -9.93 14.15 -10.22
C ASN A 77 -10.82 13.28 -11.12
N GLY A 78 -11.66 12.43 -10.52
CA GLY A 78 -12.69 11.66 -11.22
C GLY A 78 -13.65 12.55 -12.02
N ARG A 79 -14.16 13.61 -11.39
CA ARG A 79 -15.03 14.62 -12.00
C ARG A 79 -14.36 15.42 -13.13
N ALA A 80 -13.06 15.66 -13.05
CA ALA A 80 -12.34 16.29 -14.15
C ALA A 80 -12.14 15.34 -15.33
N PHE A 81 -11.87 14.07 -15.04
CA PHE A 81 -11.61 13.04 -16.03
C PHE A 81 -12.87 12.59 -16.77
N MET A 82 -14.02 12.52 -16.09
CA MET A 82 -15.33 12.12 -16.64
C MET A 82 -15.27 10.80 -17.43
N ASN A 83 -14.41 9.85 -17.00
CA ASN A 83 -14.20 8.57 -17.68
C ASN A 83 -13.74 8.66 -19.16
N LYS A 84 -13.26 9.83 -19.61
CA LYS A 84 -12.92 10.06 -21.01
C LYS A 84 -11.70 9.24 -21.43
N SER A 85 -11.87 8.37 -22.41
CA SER A 85 -10.79 7.56 -22.98
C SER A 85 -10.09 6.62 -21.98
N VAL A 86 -10.76 6.23 -20.90
CA VAL A 86 -10.26 5.26 -19.90
C VAL A 86 -9.61 4.02 -20.53
N HIS A 87 -10.22 3.46 -21.59
CA HIS A 87 -9.72 2.27 -22.27
C HIS A 87 -8.32 2.50 -22.87
N LEU A 88 -8.03 3.71 -23.38
CA LEU A 88 -6.70 4.06 -23.88
C LEU A 88 -5.65 3.98 -22.76
N TYR A 89 -5.97 4.54 -21.58
CA TYR A 89 -5.07 4.50 -20.44
C TYR A 89 -4.86 3.09 -19.91
N VAL A 90 -5.93 2.29 -19.81
CA VAL A 90 -5.87 0.89 -19.39
C VAL A 90 -5.02 0.07 -20.36
N SER A 91 -5.22 0.20 -21.67
CA SER A 91 -4.40 -0.48 -22.67
C SER A 91 -2.92 -0.07 -22.59
N LEU A 92 -2.62 1.20 -22.33
CA LEU A 92 -1.23 1.64 -22.09
C LEU A 92 -0.63 0.98 -20.84
N ASN A 93 -1.41 0.82 -19.77
CA ASN A 93 -0.99 0.13 -18.55
C ASN A 93 -0.71 -1.36 -18.80
N GLU A 94 -1.54 -2.04 -19.59
CA GLU A 94 -1.34 -3.44 -19.98
C GLU A 94 -0.11 -3.63 -20.88
N LEU A 95 0.07 -2.75 -21.87
CA LEU A 95 1.26 -2.76 -22.74
C LEU A 95 2.55 -2.55 -21.96
N ARG A 96 2.53 -1.67 -20.95
CA ARG A 96 3.67 -1.45 -20.05
C ARG A 96 4.06 -2.73 -19.31
N ASN A 97 3.07 -3.48 -18.83
CA ASN A 97 3.31 -4.68 -18.01
C ASN A 97 3.72 -5.90 -18.83
N SER A 98 3.34 -5.94 -20.11
CA SER A 98 3.61 -7.06 -21.03
C SER A 98 4.90 -6.92 -21.85
N SER A 99 5.49 -5.72 -21.91
CA SER A 99 6.69 -5.48 -22.71
C SER A 99 7.77 -4.69 -21.98
N GLU A 100 8.79 -5.38 -21.48
CA GLU A 100 9.97 -4.73 -20.90
C GLU A 100 10.73 -3.90 -21.95
N LYS A 101 10.66 -4.25 -23.24
CA LYS A 101 11.31 -3.54 -24.35
C LYS A 101 10.74 -2.14 -24.58
N PHE A 102 9.43 -1.96 -24.43
CA PHE A 102 8.75 -0.68 -24.69
C PHE A 102 8.45 0.13 -23.42
N LYS A 103 8.73 -0.43 -22.24
CA LYS A 103 8.42 0.17 -20.94
C LYS A 103 8.85 1.64 -20.81
N THR A 104 10.10 1.98 -21.10
CA THR A 104 10.61 3.37 -21.01
C THR A 104 9.87 4.34 -21.95
N PHE A 105 9.48 3.87 -23.13
CA PHE A 105 8.71 4.69 -24.08
C PHE A 105 7.28 4.89 -23.58
N ILE A 106 6.63 3.81 -23.12
CA ILE A 106 5.28 3.86 -22.56
C ILE A 106 5.24 4.74 -21.32
N ASP A 107 6.25 4.68 -20.45
CA ASP A 107 6.37 5.53 -19.26
C ASP A 107 6.42 7.02 -19.61
N LYS A 108 7.23 7.41 -20.61
CA LYS A 108 7.26 8.80 -21.11
C LYS A 108 5.92 9.25 -21.69
N LEU A 109 5.23 8.37 -22.43
CA LEU A 109 3.90 8.69 -22.97
C LEU A 109 2.86 8.84 -21.85
N ARG A 110 2.81 7.87 -20.93
CA ARG A 110 1.92 7.88 -19.76
C ARG A 110 2.13 9.12 -18.94
N GLY A 111 3.38 9.47 -18.63
CA GLY A 111 3.71 10.66 -17.84
C GLY A 111 3.16 11.94 -18.47
N ARG A 112 3.27 12.12 -19.79
CA ARG A 112 2.65 13.27 -20.50
C ARG A 112 1.12 13.25 -20.42
N PHE A 113 0.49 12.11 -20.64
CA PHE A 113 -0.97 11.99 -20.62
C PHE A 113 -1.57 12.13 -19.21
N ILE A 114 -0.91 11.58 -18.19
CA ILE A 114 -1.28 11.73 -16.78
C ILE A 114 -1.23 13.21 -16.40
N ASN A 115 -0.10 13.88 -16.67
CA ASN A 115 0.08 15.30 -16.34
C ASN A 115 -0.93 16.22 -17.01
N ARG A 116 -1.36 15.92 -18.24
CA ARG A 116 -2.31 16.76 -18.99
C ARG A 116 -3.77 16.55 -18.58
N THR A 117 -4.11 15.35 -18.11
CA THR A 117 -5.52 14.94 -17.95
C THR A 117 -5.84 14.49 -16.53
N LEU A 118 -5.08 13.56 -15.97
CA LEU A 118 -5.44 12.87 -14.73
C LEU A 118 -5.06 13.66 -13.47
N THR A 119 -4.17 14.64 -13.57
CA THR A 119 -3.82 15.56 -12.47
C THR A 119 -4.84 16.70 -12.30
N LYS A 120 -5.73 16.93 -13.29
CA LYS A 120 -6.73 18.00 -13.24
C LYS A 120 -7.76 17.71 -12.18
N LYS A 121 -8.26 18.78 -11.56
CA LYS A 121 -9.33 18.75 -10.57
C LYS A 121 -10.50 19.61 -11.04
N LYS A 122 -11.72 19.12 -10.87
CA LYS A 122 -12.95 19.87 -11.11
C LYS A 122 -13.81 19.74 -9.86
N LYS A 123 -13.86 20.82 -9.08
CA LYS A 123 -14.77 20.92 -7.94
C LYS A 123 -16.19 20.69 -8.42
N GLY A 124 -16.87 19.73 -7.82
CA GLY A 124 -18.30 19.51 -7.98
C GLY A 124 -19.08 20.04 -6.80
N ILE A 125 -20.40 19.85 -6.84
CA ILE A 125 -21.26 19.95 -5.66
C ILE A 125 -20.94 18.72 -4.79
N ASN A 126 -20.83 18.88 -3.46
CA ASN A 126 -20.54 17.77 -2.54
C ASN A 126 -21.75 16.84 -2.36
N ASN A 127 -22.24 16.28 -3.45
CA ASN A 127 -23.22 15.21 -3.43
C ASN A 127 -22.44 13.89 -3.50
N TYR A 128 -22.71 12.97 -2.57
CA TYR A 128 -22.09 11.65 -2.58
C TYR A 128 -23.00 10.69 -3.31
N THR A 129 -22.69 10.45 -4.59
CA THR A 129 -23.49 9.56 -5.43
C THR A 129 -22.70 8.33 -5.82
N LEU A 130 -23.42 7.24 -6.16
CA LEU A 130 -22.81 6.07 -6.80
C LEU A 130 -22.01 6.46 -8.06
N TYR A 131 -22.48 7.48 -8.80
CA TYR A 131 -21.79 7.97 -9.99
C TYR A 131 -20.47 8.67 -9.67
N ASP A 132 -20.38 9.43 -8.58
CA ASP A 132 -19.10 10.02 -8.14
C ASP A 132 -18.10 8.92 -7.75
N PHE A 133 -18.56 7.90 -7.03
CA PHE A 133 -17.72 6.75 -6.69
C PHE A 133 -17.25 6.00 -7.95
N TYR A 134 -18.14 5.79 -8.92
CA TYR A 134 -17.80 5.26 -10.23
C TYR A 134 -16.71 6.09 -10.92
N LEU A 135 -16.83 7.43 -10.95
CA LEU A 135 -15.82 8.30 -11.58
C LEU A 135 -14.45 8.18 -10.92
N VAL A 136 -14.38 8.01 -9.59
CA VAL A 136 -13.13 7.74 -8.88
C VAL A 136 -12.53 6.40 -9.31
N ILE A 137 -13.34 5.33 -9.38
CA ILE A 137 -12.89 4.01 -9.86
C ILE A 137 -12.31 4.11 -11.29
N ARG A 138 -13.01 4.79 -12.21
CA ARG A 138 -12.54 4.96 -13.59
C ARG A 138 -11.25 5.77 -13.68
N TRP A 139 -11.10 6.79 -12.83
CA TRP A 139 -9.86 7.55 -12.75
C TRP A 139 -8.70 6.69 -12.22
N MET A 140 -8.93 5.89 -11.18
CA MET A 140 -7.93 4.97 -10.62
C MET A 140 -7.46 3.92 -11.63
N GLU A 141 -8.39 3.37 -12.43
CA GLU A 141 -8.07 2.45 -13.54
C GLU A 141 -7.16 3.12 -14.58
N ALA A 142 -7.45 4.37 -14.93
CA ALA A 142 -6.64 5.13 -15.87
C ALA A 142 -5.24 5.44 -15.33
N VAL A 143 -5.11 5.76 -14.03
CA VAL A 143 -3.81 5.97 -13.37
C VAL A 143 -2.97 4.68 -13.42
N GLY A 144 -3.56 3.54 -13.03
CA GLY A 144 -2.92 2.22 -13.11
C GLY A 144 -2.07 1.81 -11.89
N ASP A 145 -1.89 2.71 -10.91
CA ASP A 145 -1.07 2.46 -9.71
C ASP A 145 -1.87 1.84 -8.55
N PHE A 146 -3.19 1.69 -8.69
CA PHE A 146 -4.13 1.24 -7.66
C PHE A 146 -4.62 -0.20 -7.88
N GLN A 147 -3.76 -1.08 -8.39
CA GLN A 147 -4.19 -2.41 -8.87
C GLN A 147 -4.82 -3.29 -7.78
N GLU A 148 -4.30 -3.24 -6.55
CA GLU A 148 -4.86 -4.04 -5.47
C GLU A 148 -6.11 -3.38 -4.91
N GLU A 149 -6.05 -2.07 -4.66
CA GLU A 149 -7.13 -1.21 -4.18
C GLU A 149 -8.37 -1.35 -5.06
N LEU A 150 -8.22 -1.27 -6.38
CA LEU A 150 -9.29 -1.41 -7.37
C LEU A 150 -10.04 -2.74 -7.24
N LYS A 151 -9.36 -3.84 -6.90
CA LYS A 151 -10.02 -5.15 -6.74
C LYS A 151 -10.98 -5.17 -5.56
N ARG A 152 -10.68 -4.41 -4.50
CA ARG A 152 -11.45 -4.35 -3.27
C ARG A 152 -12.65 -3.42 -3.46
N ILE A 153 -12.39 -2.20 -3.90
CA ILE A 153 -13.45 -1.19 -4.05
C ILE A 153 -14.45 -1.53 -5.15
N LYS A 154 -14.08 -2.36 -6.15
CA LYS A 154 -15.04 -2.87 -7.13
C LYS A 154 -16.06 -3.83 -6.52
N GLY A 155 -15.69 -4.60 -5.49
CA GLY A 155 -16.65 -5.41 -4.74
C GLY A 155 -17.69 -4.53 -4.04
N TRP A 156 -17.21 -3.50 -3.34
CA TRP A 156 -18.08 -2.49 -2.73
C TRP A 156 -18.95 -1.75 -3.75
N TYR A 157 -18.42 -1.39 -4.91
CA TYR A 157 -19.21 -0.76 -5.96
C TYR A 157 -20.38 -1.64 -6.43
N LEU A 158 -20.16 -2.94 -6.62
CA LEU A 158 -21.20 -3.89 -7.02
C LEU A 158 -22.26 -4.09 -5.94
N PHE A 159 -21.85 -4.08 -4.66
CA PHE A 159 -22.78 -4.07 -3.53
C PHE A 159 -23.62 -2.80 -3.49
N LEU A 160 -22.98 -1.63 -3.55
CA LEU A 160 -23.67 -0.33 -3.53
C LEU A 160 -24.58 -0.12 -4.76
N GLU A 161 -24.29 -0.78 -5.88
CA GLU A 161 -25.17 -0.77 -7.06
C GLU A 161 -26.48 -1.55 -6.83
N SER A 162 -26.52 -2.50 -5.90
CA SER A 162 -27.74 -3.20 -5.51
C SER A 162 -28.55 -2.51 -4.41
N GLU A 163 -28.00 -1.47 -3.78
CA GLU A 163 -28.64 -0.70 -2.72
C GLU A 163 -29.36 0.55 -3.26
N ASP A 164 -30.21 1.16 -2.44
CA ASP A 164 -30.86 2.42 -2.81
C ASP A 164 -29.95 3.65 -2.66
N ASN A 165 -30.38 4.78 -3.24
CA ASN A 165 -29.56 6.00 -3.25
C ASN A 165 -29.31 6.58 -1.85
N GLU A 166 -30.24 6.39 -0.90
CA GLU A 166 -30.12 6.90 0.46
C GLU A 166 -29.01 6.14 1.19
N PHE A 167 -29.04 4.81 1.13
CA PHE A 167 -28.00 3.95 1.68
C PHE A 167 -26.62 4.27 1.08
N VAL A 168 -26.53 4.45 -0.25
CA VAL A 168 -25.26 4.78 -0.90
C VAL A 168 -24.70 6.12 -0.43
N GLU A 169 -25.57 7.14 -0.33
CA GLU A 169 -25.16 8.45 0.17
C GLU A 169 -24.68 8.38 1.63
N GLU A 170 -25.43 7.70 2.51
CA GLU A 170 -25.06 7.48 3.91
C GLU A 170 -23.72 6.77 4.04
N PHE A 171 -23.49 5.69 3.29
CA PHE A 171 -22.25 4.94 3.32
C PHE A 171 -21.04 5.78 2.89
N LEU A 172 -21.19 6.57 1.82
CA LEU A 172 -20.10 7.39 1.28
C LEU A 172 -19.78 8.56 2.21
N ILE A 173 -20.80 9.19 2.80
CA ILE A 173 -20.63 10.22 3.84
C ILE A 173 -19.90 9.63 5.04
N TYR A 174 -20.38 8.50 5.57
CA TYR A 174 -19.77 7.78 6.69
C TYR A 174 -18.28 7.47 6.41
N SER A 175 -17.99 6.92 5.25
CA SER A 175 -16.62 6.57 4.84
C SER A 175 -15.70 7.80 4.82
N GLU A 176 -16.16 8.93 4.27
CA GLU A 176 -15.39 10.18 4.28
C GLU A 176 -15.20 10.74 5.69
N GLU A 177 -16.23 10.74 6.54
CA GLU A 177 -16.14 11.21 7.93
C GLU A 177 -15.14 10.38 8.75
N ILE A 178 -15.17 9.06 8.59
CA ILE A 178 -14.18 8.16 9.18
C ILE A 178 -12.77 8.50 8.67
N ALA A 179 -12.57 8.74 7.37
CA ALA A 179 -11.27 9.11 6.83
C ALA A 179 -10.74 10.43 7.41
N LYS A 180 -11.60 11.45 7.54
CA LYS A 180 -11.26 12.73 8.19
C LYS A 180 -10.91 12.55 9.66
N TRP A 181 -11.68 11.75 10.39
CA TRP A 181 -11.42 11.44 11.80
C TRP A 181 -10.08 10.72 11.97
N VAL A 182 -9.79 9.70 11.15
CA VAL A 182 -8.51 8.98 11.15
C VAL A 182 -7.35 9.93 10.87
N CYS A 183 -7.50 10.84 9.90
CA CYS A 183 -6.49 11.86 9.61
C CYS A 183 -6.19 12.71 10.85
N SER A 184 -7.22 13.23 11.53
CA SER A 184 -7.06 14.02 12.76
C SER A 184 -6.36 13.24 13.89
N VAL A 185 -6.76 11.99 14.11
CA VAL A 185 -6.12 11.13 15.12
C VAL A 185 -4.65 10.88 14.78
N CYS A 186 -4.35 10.62 13.51
CA CYS A 186 -3.01 10.28 13.05
C CYS A 186 -2.07 11.48 12.99
N GLU A 187 -2.51 12.68 12.58
CA GLU A 187 -1.67 13.88 12.57
C GLU A 187 -1.10 14.17 13.96
N ASN A 188 -1.93 14.04 14.99
CA ASN A 188 -1.52 14.22 16.39
C ASN A 188 -0.48 13.18 16.87
N LYS A 189 -0.40 12.01 16.23
CA LYS A 189 0.40 10.87 16.70
C LYS A 189 1.62 10.58 15.84
N PHE A 190 1.59 10.92 14.56
CA PHE A 190 2.63 10.57 13.59
C PHE A 190 3.32 11.78 12.95
N SER A 191 2.95 13.01 13.30
CA SER A 191 3.56 14.24 12.75
C SER A 191 5.08 14.26 12.85
N ASP A 192 5.65 13.81 13.98
CA ASP A 192 7.11 13.76 14.15
C ASP A 192 7.80 12.82 13.12
N TYR A 193 7.17 11.71 12.75
CA TYR A 193 7.72 10.75 11.79
C TYR A 193 7.52 11.17 10.33
N LEU A 194 6.47 11.96 10.06
CA LEU A 194 6.08 12.43 8.72
C LEU A 194 6.40 13.92 8.49
N SER A 195 7.30 14.49 9.30
CA SER A 195 7.59 15.93 9.33
C SER A 195 8.09 16.52 8.00
N ASN A 196 8.66 15.69 7.12
CA ASN A 196 9.15 16.12 5.80
C ASN A 196 8.15 15.90 4.67
N VAL A 197 6.98 15.28 4.91
CA VAL A 197 6.02 14.96 3.86
C VAL A 197 5.47 16.25 3.24
N ASP A 198 5.05 17.22 4.05
CA ASP A 198 4.46 18.47 3.52
C ASP A 198 5.48 19.27 2.70
N ASN A 199 6.73 19.36 3.19
CA ASN A 199 7.83 20.01 2.47
C ASN A 199 8.12 19.31 1.13
N TYR A 200 8.08 17.98 1.09
CA TYR A 200 8.23 17.23 -0.16
C TYR A 200 7.04 17.47 -1.11
N LEU A 201 5.81 17.45 -0.60
CA LEU A 201 4.60 17.68 -1.41
C LEU A 201 4.49 19.11 -1.96
N ASN A 202 5.24 20.06 -1.40
CA ASN A 202 5.31 21.42 -1.95
C ASN A 202 6.22 21.52 -3.20
N SER A 203 7.16 20.60 -3.39
CA SER A 203 8.14 20.65 -4.51
C SER A 203 8.12 19.43 -5.43
N TYR A 204 7.40 18.34 -5.09
CA TYR A 204 7.44 17.09 -5.86
C TYR A 204 7.06 17.26 -7.33
N LYS A 205 6.17 18.21 -7.66
CA LYS A 205 5.69 18.41 -9.04
C LYS A 205 6.83 18.77 -9.97
N GLU A 206 7.80 19.57 -9.53
CA GLU A 206 8.96 19.94 -10.33
C GLU A 206 9.82 18.71 -10.64
N ALA A 207 9.99 17.82 -9.65
CA ALA A 207 10.77 16.60 -9.80
C ALA A 207 10.05 15.50 -10.60
N HIS A 208 8.72 15.52 -10.65
CA HIS A 208 7.89 14.47 -11.27
C HIS A 208 7.06 14.94 -12.48
N GLU A 209 7.27 16.16 -12.95
CA GLU A 209 6.60 16.67 -14.15
C GLU A 209 6.90 15.78 -15.36
N GLY A 210 5.84 15.38 -16.06
CA GLY A 210 5.94 14.49 -17.22
C GLY A 210 6.35 13.06 -16.90
N LYS A 211 6.49 12.67 -15.62
CA LYS A 211 6.71 11.28 -15.19
C LYS A 211 5.39 10.58 -14.90
N GLU A 212 5.39 9.27 -15.10
CA GLU A 212 4.23 8.40 -14.88
C GLU A 212 3.87 8.22 -13.40
N ASP A 213 4.82 8.44 -12.50
CA ASP A 213 4.68 8.24 -11.06
C ASP A 213 4.17 9.49 -10.32
N ILE A 214 3.85 10.59 -11.02
CA ILE A 214 3.48 11.86 -10.39
C ILE A 214 2.28 11.74 -9.44
N ILE A 215 1.31 10.87 -9.72
CA ILE A 215 0.16 10.64 -8.84
C ILE A 215 0.58 9.85 -7.60
N PHE A 216 1.38 8.79 -7.77
CA PHE A 216 1.91 7.99 -6.67
C PHE A 216 2.78 8.81 -5.72
N CYS A 217 3.71 9.59 -6.28
CA CYS A 217 4.60 10.47 -5.55
C CYS A 217 3.86 11.67 -4.94
N GLY A 218 2.74 12.09 -5.53
CA GLY A 218 1.89 13.18 -5.03
C GLY A 218 0.87 12.79 -3.96
N ARG A 219 0.92 11.57 -3.41
CA ARG A 219 -0.02 11.09 -2.37
C ARG A 219 0.13 11.90 -1.08
N SER A 220 -1.01 12.35 -0.53
CA SER A 220 -1.05 13.17 0.68
C SER A 220 -0.76 12.34 1.94
N LYS A 221 -0.61 13.01 3.10
CA LYS A 221 -0.50 12.34 4.41
C LYS A 221 -1.66 11.37 4.71
N ASN A 222 -2.87 11.59 4.16
CA ASN A 222 -3.99 10.67 4.38
C ASN A 222 -3.66 9.25 3.88
N GLN A 223 -2.99 9.14 2.74
CA GLN A 223 -2.52 7.86 2.20
C GLN A 223 -1.40 7.23 3.04
N TYR A 224 -0.53 8.05 3.64
CA TYR A 224 0.46 7.55 4.61
C TYR A 224 -0.26 6.93 5.81
N TYR A 225 -1.23 7.64 6.40
CA TYR A 225 -2.01 7.14 7.53
C TYR A 225 -2.77 5.87 7.19
N LEU A 226 -3.48 5.82 6.06
CA LEU A 226 -4.15 4.62 5.57
C LEU A 226 -3.19 3.43 5.50
N ASN A 227 -2.00 3.63 4.95
CA ASN A 227 -1.03 2.55 4.81
C ASN A 227 -0.44 2.11 6.16
N ILE A 228 -0.18 3.03 7.09
CA ILE A 228 0.30 2.69 8.44
C ILE A 228 -0.77 1.86 9.16
N ILE A 229 -2.00 2.36 9.20
CA ILE A 229 -3.10 1.73 9.93
C ILE A 229 -3.50 0.40 9.29
N GLY A 230 -3.72 0.39 7.97
CA GLY A 230 -4.11 -0.83 7.25
C GLY A 230 -3.06 -1.93 7.34
N ALA A 231 -1.77 -1.60 7.30
CA ALA A 231 -0.72 -2.59 7.44
C ALA A 231 -0.63 -3.17 8.86
N GLU A 232 -0.89 -2.38 9.90
CA GLU A 232 -0.94 -2.89 11.28
C GLU A 232 -2.20 -3.72 11.55
N ILE A 233 -3.36 -3.34 11.02
CA ILE A 233 -4.56 -4.18 11.08
C ILE A 233 -4.30 -5.52 10.38
N MET A 234 -3.72 -5.49 9.17
CA MET A 234 -3.34 -6.70 8.44
C MET A 234 -2.33 -7.55 9.22
N ASN A 235 -1.35 -6.91 9.87
CA ASN A 235 -0.39 -7.61 10.72
C ASN A 235 -1.10 -8.40 11.83
N ASP A 236 -2.06 -7.77 12.52
CA ASP A 236 -2.79 -8.38 13.61
C ASP A 236 -3.71 -9.51 13.11
N VAL A 237 -4.51 -9.28 12.06
CA VAL A 237 -5.43 -10.28 11.46
C VAL A 237 -4.69 -11.54 11.01
N TYR A 238 -3.53 -11.38 10.37
CA TYR A 238 -2.80 -12.51 9.78
C TYR A 238 -1.72 -13.10 10.70
N LYS A 239 -1.54 -12.59 11.92
CA LYS A 239 -0.44 -12.96 12.84
C LYS A 239 -0.40 -14.45 13.12
N ASP A 240 -1.48 -15.02 13.63
CA ASP A 240 -1.51 -16.41 14.08
C ASP A 240 -1.32 -17.38 12.92
N ARG A 241 -1.96 -17.08 11.78
CA ARG A 241 -1.79 -17.84 10.54
C ARG A 241 -0.34 -17.76 10.05
N PHE A 242 0.30 -16.59 10.09
CA PHE A 242 1.69 -16.43 9.67
C PHE A 242 2.62 -17.26 10.55
N ILE A 243 2.44 -17.21 11.88
CA ILE A 243 3.24 -18.00 12.83
C ILE A 243 3.12 -19.49 12.52
N SER A 244 1.90 -19.98 12.20
CA SER A 244 1.62 -21.38 11.88
C SER A 244 2.19 -21.87 10.54
N CYS A 245 2.59 -20.96 9.64
CA CYS A 245 3.15 -21.33 8.34
C CYS A 245 4.47 -22.11 8.51
N LYS A 246 4.57 -23.28 7.88
CA LYS A 246 5.78 -24.13 7.94
C LYS A 246 6.95 -23.48 7.21
N GLU A 247 6.67 -22.87 6.06
CA GLU A 247 7.65 -22.15 5.27
C GLU A 247 7.45 -20.65 5.44
N LYS A 248 8.56 -19.92 5.59
CA LYS A 248 8.55 -18.47 5.70
C LYS A 248 9.58 -17.84 4.75
N ARG A 249 9.19 -16.76 4.09
CA ARG A 249 10.06 -15.98 3.19
C ARG A 249 10.03 -14.49 3.53
N VAL A 250 11.11 -13.78 3.23
CA VAL A 250 11.24 -12.34 3.44
C VAL A 250 11.57 -11.66 2.12
N TYR A 251 10.72 -10.72 1.71
CA TYR A 251 10.91 -9.95 0.50
C TYR A 251 11.48 -8.57 0.83
N LEU A 252 12.65 -8.29 0.26
CA LEU A 252 13.45 -7.10 0.53
C LEU A 252 13.45 -6.16 -0.68
N PRO A 253 13.15 -4.86 -0.52
CA PRO A 253 13.20 -3.92 -1.62
C PRO A 253 14.66 -3.64 -2.03
N ALA A 254 14.88 -3.43 -3.32
CA ALA A 254 16.23 -3.22 -3.86
C ALA A 254 16.96 -1.98 -3.31
N CYS A 255 16.24 -1.01 -2.73
CA CYS A 255 16.82 0.17 -2.07
C CYS A 255 17.53 -0.15 -0.74
N MET A 256 17.34 -1.33 -0.16
CA MET A 256 18.11 -1.76 1.03
C MET A 256 19.54 -2.20 0.70
N ARG A 257 19.87 -2.36 -0.58
CA ARG A 257 21.23 -2.70 -1.01
C ARG A 257 22.14 -1.50 -0.76
N LYS A 258 23.31 -1.75 -0.15
CA LYS A 258 24.26 -0.70 0.23
C LYS A 258 24.77 0.10 -0.99
N ASN A 259 25.07 -0.59 -2.07
CA ASN A 259 25.42 -0.01 -3.36
C ASN A 259 25.01 -1.02 -4.43
N LYS A 260 24.22 -0.58 -5.43
CA LYS A 260 23.66 -1.47 -6.45
C LYS A 260 24.71 -1.96 -7.46
N GLU A 261 25.70 -1.13 -7.77
CA GLU A 261 26.76 -1.40 -8.76
C GLU A 261 27.77 -2.44 -8.26
N THR A 262 28.11 -2.38 -6.96
CA THR A 262 29.06 -3.32 -6.34
C THR A 262 28.38 -4.53 -5.69
N CYS A 263 27.05 -4.62 -5.76
CA CYS A 263 26.30 -5.72 -5.18
C CYS A 263 26.51 -7.01 -5.99
N LYS A 264 27.03 -8.05 -5.36
CA LYS A 264 27.20 -9.38 -5.97
C LYS A 264 25.92 -10.24 -5.93
N SER A 265 24.73 -9.63 -5.79
CA SER A 265 23.47 -10.39 -5.76
C SER A 265 23.23 -11.11 -7.09
N ILE A 266 22.83 -12.37 -7.06
CA ILE A 266 22.61 -13.17 -8.26
C ILE A 266 21.14 -13.10 -8.64
N LYS A 267 20.85 -12.81 -9.91
CA LYS A 267 19.49 -12.85 -10.45
C LYS A 267 19.00 -14.30 -10.50
N THR A 268 17.78 -14.51 -10.06
CA THR A 268 17.04 -15.78 -10.10
C THR A 268 15.67 -15.54 -10.74
N ASN A 269 14.89 -16.60 -10.93
CA ASN A 269 13.53 -16.48 -11.44
C ASN A 269 12.61 -15.70 -10.48
N GLU A 270 12.89 -15.75 -9.18
CA GLU A 270 12.03 -15.18 -8.12
C GLU A 270 12.46 -13.78 -7.66
N GLY A 271 13.53 -13.22 -8.24
CA GLY A 271 14.19 -11.99 -7.76
C GLY A 271 15.70 -12.16 -7.65
N PHE A 272 16.36 -11.47 -6.73
CA PHE A 272 17.80 -11.57 -6.54
C PHE A 272 18.16 -12.19 -5.18
N LYS A 273 19.05 -13.19 -5.19
CA LYS A 273 19.60 -13.79 -3.96
C LYS A 273 20.84 -13.03 -3.49
N CYS A 274 20.92 -12.76 -2.19
CA CYS A 274 22.05 -12.07 -1.59
C CYS A 274 23.27 -12.99 -1.46
N MET A 275 24.42 -12.56 -2.00
CA MET A 275 25.70 -13.28 -1.87
C MET A 275 26.57 -12.77 -0.71
N LYS A 276 25.98 -12.04 0.25
CA LYS A 276 26.62 -11.61 1.50
C LYS A 276 27.92 -10.80 1.32
N CYS A 277 28.04 -10.06 0.22
CA CYS A 277 29.28 -9.42 -0.23
C CYS A 277 29.76 -8.21 0.60
N ASN A 278 28.89 -7.56 1.38
CA ASN A 278 29.24 -6.37 2.16
C ASN A 278 28.70 -6.48 3.60
N LYS A 279 29.58 -6.37 4.60
CA LYS A 279 29.26 -6.53 6.03
C LYS A 279 28.29 -5.46 6.56
N GLY A 280 28.29 -4.25 6.00
CA GLY A 280 27.43 -3.12 6.40
C GLY A 280 26.13 -2.99 5.61
N CYS A 281 25.68 -4.04 4.91
CA CYS A 281 24.43 -4.03 4.14
C CYS A 281 23.28 -4.68 4.90
N SER A 282 22.16 -3.96 5.06
CA SER A 282 20.94 -4.45 5.74
C SER A 282 20.42 -5.75 5.14
N VAL A 283 20.47 -5.90 3.81
CA VAL A 283 20.09 -7.14 3.11
C VAL A 283 20.92 -8.33 3.59
N ARG A 284 22.25 -8.17 3.73
CA ARG A 284 23.13 -9.23 4.25
C ARG A 284 22.75 -9.58 5.68
N THR A 285 22.52 -8.57 6.52
CA THR A 285 22.14 -8.80 7.93
C THR A 285 20.87 -9.64 8.03
N ILE A 286 19.84 -9.32 7.25
CA ILE A 286 18.57 -10.07 7.24
C ILE A 286 18.76 -11.47 6.66
N THR A 287 19.56 -11.62 5.59
CA THR A 287 19.91 -12.93 5.01
C THR A 287 20.55 -13.84 6.05
N LEU A 288 21.51 -13.33 6.84
CA LEU A 288 22.15 -14.10 7.92
C LEU A 288 21.23 -14.39 9.10
N ILE A 289 20.21 -13.57 9.36
CA ILE A 289 19.16 -13.90 10.33
C ILE A 289 18.33 -15.06 9.79
N GLY A 290 17.94 -15.02 8.52
CA GLY A 290 17.19 -16.07 7.84
C GLY A 290 17.90 -17.43 7.85
N GLU A 291 19.18 -17.45 7.49
CA GLU A 291 20.01 -18.66 7.53
C GLU A 291 20.04 -19.32 8.93
N ARG A 292 19.96 -18.52 10.01
CA ARG A 292 19.94 -19.03 11.39
C ARG A 292 18.55 -19.38 11.91
N LYS A 293 17.50 -18.83 11.31
CA LYS A 293 16.11 -18.95 11.79
C LYS A 293 15.22 -19.78 10.87
N GLY A 294 15.74 -20.28 9.75
CA GLY A 294 15.03 -21.16 8.82
C GLY A 294 14.04 -20.43 7.92
N PHE A 295 14.37 -19.21 7.47
CA PHE A 295 13.58 -18.51 6.45
C PHE A 295 14.45 -18.01 5.30
N ASP A 296 13.88 -17.98 4.10
CA ASP A 296 14.56 -17.49 2.91
C ASP A 296 14.39 -15.97 2.74
N THR A 297 15.38 -15.34 2.10
CA THR A 297 15.32 -13.92 1.74
C THR A 297 15.46 -13.74 0.25
N MET A 298 14.61 -12.88 -0.34
CA MET A 298 14.65 -12.56 -1.75
C MET A 298 14.58 -11.04 -1.95
N ILE A 299 15.48 -10.50 -2.77
CA ILE A 299 15.47 -9.08 -3.11
C ILE A 299 14.55 -8.88 -4.32
N ILE A 300 13.55 -8.02 -4.16
CA ILE A 300 12.53 -7.70 -5.15
C ILE A 300 12.73 -6.24 -5.59
N PRO A 301 13.11 -5.98 -6.85
CA PRO A 301 13.34 -4.61 -7.32
C PRO A 301 12.07 -3.76 -7.35
N HIS A 302 10.95 -4.35 -7.77
CA HIS A 302 9.66 -3.70 -7.87
C HIS A 302 8.57 -4.67 -7.45
N GLN A 303 7.47 -4.16 -6.86
CA GLN A 303 6.32 -4.97 -6.46
C GLN A 303 5.82 -5.87 -7.60
N THR A 304 5.93 -5.41 -8.85
CA THR A 304 5.56 -6.19 -10.04
C THR A 304 6.33 -7.51 -10.12
N SER A 305 7.61 -7.57 -9.75
CA SER A 305 8.49 -8.75 -9.91
C SER A 305 8.14 -9.99 -9.07
N LEU A 306 7.07 -9.96 -8.25
CA LEU A 306 6.49 -11.16 -7.62
C LEU A 306 5.70 -11.99 -8.66
N PHE A 307 6.31 -12.40 -9.77
CA PHE A 307 5.63 -13.17 -10.81
C PHE A 307 5.85 -14.68 -10.64
N ASP A 308 4.79 -15.43 -10.94
CA ASP A 308 4.70 -16.90 -11.12
C ASP A 308 4.82 -17.87 -9.95
N ILE A 309 5.00 -17.40 -8.72
CA ILE A 309 4.89 -18.29 -7.56
C ILE A 309 3.53 -18.06 -6.92
N ARG A 310 2.53 -18.88 -7.28
CA ARG A 310 1.36 -19.01 -6.41
C ARG A 310 1.85 -19.64 -5.11
N GLY A 311 1.81 -18.86 -4.04
CA GLY A 311 1.99 -19.40 -2.71
C GLY A 311 0.89 -20.41 -2.44
N LYS A 312 1.22 -21.51 -1.76
CA LYS A 312 0.20 -22.24 -1.02
C LYS A 312 -0.19 -21.36 0.17
N LYS A 313 -1.46 -21.46 0.60
CA LYS A 313 -2.00 -20.82 1.82
C LYS A 313 -1.20 -21.10 3.11
N GLU A 314 -0.14 -21.91 3.02
CA GLU A 314 0.79 -22.39 4.04
C GLU A 314 2.16 -21.66 4.06
N ILE A 315 2.44 -20.75 3.11
CA ILE A 315 3.68 -19.97 3.07
C ILE A 315 3.44 -18.59 3.70
N GLY A 316 4.19 -18.28 4.76
CA GLY A 316 4.21 -16.98 5.41
C GLY A 316 5.21 -16.05 4.72
N VAL A 317 4.84 -14.80 4.49
CA VAL A 317 5.75 -13.82 3.85
C VAL A 317 5.86 -12.56 4.68
N VAL A 318 7.09 -12.10 4.92
CA VAL A 318 7.33 -10.76 5.46
C VAL A 318 7.69 -9.84 4.29
N GLY A 319 6.80 -8.91 3.97
CA GLY A 319 7.04 -7.85 3.01
C GLY A 319 7.65 -6.63 3.70
N ILE A 320 8.83 -6.20 3.23
CA ILE A 320 9.45 -4.96 3.68
C ILE A 320 9.24 -3.88 2.61
N ALA A 321 8.69 -2.72 2.98
CA ALA A 321 8.39 -1.66 2.02
C ALA A 321 8.40 -0.26 2.65
N CYS A 322 8.34 0.76 1.79
CA CYS A 322 8.02 2.12 2.23
C CYS A 322 6.54 2.19 2.64
N ILE A 323 6.18 3.15 3.50
CA ILE A 323 4.80 3.34 3.99
C ILE A 323 3.77 3.23 2.86
N LEU A 324 3.87 4.06 1.81
CA LEU A 324 2.88 4.11 0.71
C LEU A 324 2.73 2.84 -0.15
N ASN A 325 3.59 1.84 0.05
CA ASN A 325 3.59 0.58 -0.69
C ASN A 325 3.27 -0.64 0.19
N LEU A 326 3.06 -0.42 1.49
CA LEU A 326 3.00 -1.49 2.47
C LEU A 326 1.68 -2.24 2.38
N LEU A 327 0.55 -1.51 2.40
CA LEU A 327 -0.78 -2.10 2.36
C LEU A 327 -1.05 -2.82 1.03
N SER A 328 -0.78 -2.15 -0.08
CA SER A 328 -0.89 -2.73 -1.43
C SER A 328 -0.01 -3.98 -1.59
N GLY A 329 1.23 -3.95 -1.05
CA GLY A 329 2.11 -5.12 -1.05
C GLY A 329 1.53 -6.32 -0.29
N GLY A 330 0.93 -6.09 0.87
CA GLY A 330 0.26 -7.13 1.67
C GLY A 330 -0.97 -7.71 0.96
N TRP A 331 -1.80 -6.87 0.36
CA TRP A 331 -2.93 -7.30 -0.47
C TRP A 331 -2.53 -8.10 -1.70
N LYS A 332 -1.42 -7.72 -2.33
CA LYS A 332 -0.82 -8.51 -3.42
C LYS A 332 -0.41 -9.90 -2.92
N ALA A 333 0.22 -9.99 -1.76
CA ALA A 333 0.61 -11.26 -1.17
C ALA A 333 -0.59 -12.17 -0.88
N ILE A 334 -1.69 -11.62 -0.32
CA ILE A 334 -2.94 -12.36 -0.07
C ILE A 334 -3.51 -12.92 -1.38
N ARG A 335 -3.60 -12.10 -2.42
CA ARG A 335 -4.09 -12.56 -3.75
C ARG A 335 -3.22 -13.69 -4.31
N MET A 336 -1.92 -13.63 -4.07
CA MET A 336 -0.97 -14.67 -4.51
C MET A 336 -1.01 -15.94 -3.65
N GLY A 337 -1.86 -15.99 -2.62
CA GLY A 337 -2.03 -17.15 -1.76
C GLY A 337 -1.10 -17.20 -0.56
N PHE A 338 -0.35 -16.14 -0.27
CA PHE A 338 0.55 -16.06 0.89
C PHE A 338 -0.17 -15.54 2.14
N THR A 339 0.43 -15.78 3.31
CA THR A 339 0.02 -15.18 4.58
C THR A 339 0.97 -14.03 4.93
N PRO A 340 0.57 -12.75 4.82
CA PRO A 340 1.49 -11.64 4.94
C PRO A 340 1.77 -11.21 6.39
N GLN A 341 2.96 -10.63 6.56
CA GLN A 341 3.30 -9.68 7.60
C GLN A 341 4.04 -8.50 6.94
N CYS A 342 3.76 -7.30 7.39
CA CYS A 342 4.24 -6.03 6.88
C CYS A 342 5.28 -5.43 7.84
N VAL A 343 6.43 -5.03 7.31
CA VAL A 343 7.47 -4.31 8.05
C VAL A 343 7.85 -3.04 7.29
N VAL A 344 7.81 -1.91 7.98
CA VAL A 344 8.09 -0.60 7.38
C VAL A 344 9.60 -0.37 7.40
N LEU A 345 10.13 0.20 6.32
CA LEU A 345 11.49 0.75 6.28
C LEU A 345 11.62 1.93 7.26
N GLU A 346 12.79 2.12 7.89
CA GLU A 346 13.04 3.26 8.78
C GLU A 346 12.87 4.61 8.08
N TYR A 347 13.21 4.68 6.80
CA TYR A 347 13.04 5.88 5.96
C TYR A 347 12.99 5.48 4.49
N CYS A 348 12.38 6.32 3.65
CA CYS A 348 12.38 6.12 2.21
C CYS A 348 13.72 6.55 1.59
N GLY A 349 14.38 5.66 0.86
CA GLY A 349 15.69 5.93 0.27
C GLY A 349 15.80 5.63 -1.23
N CYS A 350 14.67 5.50 -1.93
CA CYS A 350 14.68 5.13 -3.35
C CYS A 350 14.87 6.36 -4.24
N ALA A 351 15.89 6.32 -5.11
CA ALA A 351 16.14 7.41 -6.07
C ALA A 351 15.01 7.59 -7.10
N HIS A 352 14.25 6.52 -7.34
CA HIS A 352 13.20 6.52 -8.35
C HIS A 352 12.02 7.40 -7.93
N HIS A 353 11.67 7.41 -6.64
CA HIS A 353 10.46 8.06 -6.14
C HIS A 353 10.73 9.22 -5.17
N TRP A 354 11.77 9.13 -4.34
CA TRP A 354 11.85 9.97 -3.12
C TRP A 354 13.10 10.84 -3.04
N CYS A 355 14.20 10.39 -3.63
CA CYS A 355 15.52 11.01 -3.47
C CYS A 355 16.18 11.22 -4.82
N GLU A 356 17.16 12.13 -4.92
CA GLU A 356 17.95 12.28 -6.15
C GLU A 356 18.88 11.08 -6.39
N LYS A 357 19.35 10.45 -5.30
CA LYS A 357 20.23 9.28 -5.30
C LYS A 357 19.72 8.25 -4.31
N ASP A 358 20.07 6.98 -4.55
CA ASP A 358 19.65 5.91 -3.65
C ASP A 358 20.36 6.06 -2.30
N VAL A 359 19.57 6.13 -1.24
CA VAL A 359 20.03 6.11 0.14
C VAL A 359 19.72 4.71 0.69
N PRO A 360 20.75 3.90 1.04
CA PRO A 360 20.52 2.58 1.60
C PRO A 360 19.73 2.67 2.88
N THR A 361 18.54 2.07 2.88
CA THR A 361 17.62 2.08 4.02
C THR A 361 17.74 0.80 4.86
N GLU A 362 17.11 0.80 6.01
CA GLU A 362 17.15 -0.27 7.01
C GLU A 362 15.77 -0.48 7.65
N ILE A 363 15.70 -1.41 8.60
CA ILE A 363 14.49 -1.73 9.37
C ILE A 363 14.84 -1.79 10.85
N ASN A 364 13.82 -1.72 11.70
CA ASN A 364 13.96 -2.07 13.10
C ASN A 364 14.13 -3.59 13.26
N TYR A 365 15.36 -4.04 13.54
CA TYR A 365 15.65 -5.47 13.69
C TYR A 365 14.94 -6.13 14.88
N SER A 366 14.57 -5.38 15.93
CA SER A 366 13.81 -5.94 17.05
C SER A 366 12.40 -6.29 16.58
N VAL A 367 11.69 -5.31 16.02
CA VAL A 367 10.32 -5.49 15.53
C VAL A 367 10.26 -6.55 14.43
N PHE A 368 11.24 -6.56 13.53
CA PHE A 368 11.36 -7.60 12.51
C PHE A 368 11.46 -9.01 13.10
N ARG A 369 12.24 -9.20 14.17
CA ARG A 369 12.38 -10.51 14.82
C ARG A 369 11.08 -10.92 15.53
N ASP A 370 10.39 -9.97 16.14
CA ASP A 370 9.14 -10.22 16.87
C ASP A 370 8.04 -10.80 15.96
N LYS A 371 8.07 -10.49 14.65
CA LYS A 371 7.16 -11.10 13.67
C LYS A 371 7.23 -12.62 13.60
N PHE A 372 8.37 -13.22 13.95
CA PHE A 372 8.60 -14.66 13.86
C PHE A 372 8.43 -15.40 15.20
N ILE A 373 8.12 -14.68 16.28
CA ILE A 373 8.00 -15.27 17.61
C ILE A 373 6.55 -15.71 17.83
N LYS A 374 6.37 -16.93 18.36
CA LYS A 374 5.10 -17.35 18.94
C LYS A 374 5.06 -16.82 20.36
N ASP A 375 4.12 -15.94 20.67
CA ASP A 375 3.90 -15.54 22.07
C ASP A 375 3.57 -16.82 22.86
N SER A 376 4.41 -17.17 23.82
CA SER A 376 4.09 -18.19 24.83
C SER A 376 2.99 -17.60 25.72
N LYS A 377 1.74 -17.96 25.44
CA LYS A 377 0.60 -17.69 26.32
C LYS A 377 0.78 -18.39 27.66
#